data_AF-A0AA40FZK3-F1
#
_entry.id   AF-A0AA40FZK3-F1
#
_cell.length_a   1.000
_cell.length_b   1.000
_cell.length_c   1.000
_cell.angle_alpha   90.00
_cell.angle_beta   90.00
_cell.angle_gamma   90.00
#
_symmetry.space_group_name_H-M   'P 1'
#
loop_
_entity.id
_entity.type
_entity.pdbx_description
1 polymer ?
#
loop_
_entity_poly.entity_id
_entity_poly.type
_entity_poly.pdbx_seq_one_letter_code
_entity_poly.pdbx_strand_id
1 'polypeptide(L)'
;MLEELNSDHVTLQYKGLYNATIASLKDGLAKNSSKLQDDFYLSTFHPIMDYTLQTIYYELPRLTGMDMSDWITPYLFENMNFRVLKDHSLQLYNLNTSLSDTKTSSFLIKSSGDAESFGKNGNMEFEELNDIQKKINPLSTNLSHNDVFPTIRESISHKKILDEEGLIVVACLINRTPNLGGLARTCEIFNVKELVISSMSQIKNKEFQNLSVSAENWITITETKPYELCKYLLNKKDMGWSLVGAEQTANSTNLLNMKFEKKTILILGNEKDGIPANLIPLFDTCIEIPQVGVIRSLNVHVTGAICIWQYAKQHILT
;
A
#
# COMPACT_ATOMS: atom_id res chain seq x y z
N MET A 1 33.14 -27.11 14.66
CA MET A 1 31.75 -27.56 14.87
C MET A 1 31.12 -27.90 13.50
N LEU A 2 31.78 -28.76 12.72
CA LEU A 2 31.45 -29.03 11.31
C LEU A 2 31.51 -30.53 10.95
N GLU A 3 31.53 -31.42 11.95
CA GLU A 3 31.62 -32.88 11.71
C GLU A 3 30.42 -33.69 12.23
N GLU A 4 29.41 -33.06 12.85
CA GLU A 4 28.28 -33.79 13.43
C GLU A 4 26.92 -33.19 13.03
N LEU A 5 26.67 -33.06 11.73
CA LEU A 5 25.31 -32.98 11.21
C LEU A 5 25.06 -34.25 10.39
N ASN A 6 24.08 -35.02 10.86
CA ASN A 6 23.65 -36.35 10.43
C ASN A 6 24.00 -36.73 8.99
N SER A 7 24.58 -37.93 8.88
CA SER A 7 24.97 -38.63 7.67
C SER A 7 23.77 -39.07 6.83
N ASP A 8 23.03 -38.13 6.25
CA ASP A 8 22.06 -38.44 5.20
C ASP A 8 22.72 -38.37 3.82
N HIS A 9 22.53 -39.45 3.05
CA HIS A 9 23.13 -39.71 1.73
C HIS A 9 22.86 -38.58 0.71
N VAL A 10 21.84 -37.78 0.95
CA VAL A 10 21.35 -36.70 0.09
C VAL A 10 22.15 -35.40 0.26
N THR A 11 22.56 -35.06 1.48
CA THR A 11 23.43 -33.89 1.74
C THR A 11 24.78 -34.05 1.02
N LEU A 12 25.26 -35.30 0.91
CA LEU A 12 26.43 -35.65 0.11
C LEU A 12 26.18 -35.51 -1.40
N GLN A 13 25.00 -35.92 -1.87
CA GLN A 13 24.59 -35.89 -3.29
C GLN A 13 24.46 -34.47 -3.86
N TYR A 14 24.00 -33.52 -3.04
CA TYR A 14 23.82 -32.11 -3.44
C TYR A 14 24.88 -31.17 -2.88
N LYS A 15 25.98 -31.71 -2.35
CA LYS A 15 27.13 -30.94 -1.83
C LYS A 15 27.67 -29.93 -2.84
N GLY A 16 27.54 -30.20 -4.15
CA GLY A 16 27.89 -29.27 -5.22
C GLY A 16 27.07 -27.99 -5.23
N LEU A 17 25.75 -28.07 -5.00
CA LEU A 17 24.87 -26.89 -4.91
C LEU A 17 25.20 -26.06 -3.69
N TYR A 18 25.39 -26.72 -2.54
CA TYR A 18 25.80 -26.10 -1.29
C TYR A 18 27.16 -25.40 -1.42
N ASN A 19 28.14 -26.07 -2.03
CA ASN A 19 29.45 -25.50 -2.31
C ASN A 19 29.39 -24.32 -3.28
N ALA A 20 28.51 -24.37 -4.30
CA ALA A 20 28.32 -23.27 -5.25
C ALA A 20 27.68 -22.05 -4.57
N THR A 21 26.69 -22.26 -3.69
CA THR A 21 26.12 -21.17 -2.87
C THR A 21 27.20 -20.59 -1.96
N ILE A 22 27.96 -21.41 -1.25
CA ILE A 22 29.07 -20.96 -0.40
C ILE A 22 30.16 -20.21 -1.19
N ALA A 23 30.52 -20.69 -2.38
CA ALA A 23 31.52 -20.06 -3.23
C ALA A 23 31.04 -18.68 -3.72
N SER A 24 29.79 -18.58 -4.18
CA SER A 24 29.14 -17.30 -4.55
C SER A 24 29.07 -16.33 -3.37
N LEU A 25 28.86 -16.84 -2.15
CA LEU A 25 28.82 -16.05 -0.92
C LEU A 25 30.20 -15.52 -0.49
N LYS A 26 31.30 -16.19 -0.86
CA LYS A 26 32.68 -15.78 -0.55
C LYS A 26 33.22 -14.68 -1.48
N ASP A 27 32.64 -14.50 -2.67
CA ASP A 27 33.14 -13.59 -3.70
C ASP A 27 32.67 -12.12 -3.56
N GLY A 28 31.91 -11.77 -2.50
CA GLY A 28 31.60 -10.34 -2.24
C GLY A 28 30.43 -9.95 -1.34
N LEU A 29 29.74 -10.86 -0.64
CA LEU A 29 28.56 -10.52 0.19
C LEU A 29 28.60 -11.16 1.58
N ALA A 30 29.67 -10.91 2.34
CA ALA A 30 29.92 -11.52 3.65
C ALA A 30 28.83 -11.27 4.73
N LYS A 31 27.90 -10.33 4.54
CA LYS A 31 26.79 -10.06 5.51
C LYS A 31 25.50 -10.85 5.25
N ASN A 32 25.30 -11.39 4.04
CA ASN A 32 24.10 -12.17 3.70
C ASN A 32 24.34 -13.68 3.71
N SER A 33 25.60 -14.10 3.76
CA SER A 33 26.01 -15.51 3.70
C SER A 33 25.62 -16.32 4.93
N SER A 34 25.90 -15.79 6.13
CA SER A 34 25.50 -16.44 7.38
C SER A 34 23.97 -16.52 7.48
N LYS A 35 23.27 -15.45 7.11
CA LYS A 35 21.80 -15.40 7.12
C LYS A 35 21.15 -16.44 6.24
N LEU A 36 21.70 -16.69 5.04
CA LEU A 36 21.18 -17.71 4.14
C LEU A 36 21.47 -19.13 4.65
N GLN A 37 22.62 -19.33 5.31
CA GLN A 37 22.98 -20.61 5.93
C GLN A 37 22.08 -20.93 7.13
N ASP A 38 21.71 -19.91 7.90
CA ASP A 38 20.82 -20.04 9.06
C ASP A 38 19.33 -20.11 8.66
N ASP A 39 19.00 -19.86 7.39
CA ASP A 39 17.63 -19.92 6.89
C ASP A 39 17.14 -21.36 6.69
N PHE A 40 15.83 -21.61 6.83
CA PHE A 40 15.26 -22.95 6.78
C PHE A 40 15.55 -23.66 5.45
N TYR A 41 15.71 -22.91 4.35
CA TYR A 41 16.06 -23.48 3.03
C TYR A 41 17.37 -24.28 3.01
N LEU A 42 18.36 -23.88 3.83
CA LEU A 42 19.68 -24.53 3.87
C LEU A 42 19.94 -25.29 5.18
N SER A 43 19.24 -24.92 6.25
CA SER A 43 19.41 -25.54 7.58
C SER A 43 18.48 -26.72 7.83
N THR A 44 17.25 -26.69 7.34
CA THR A 44 16.21 -27.68 7.70
C THR A 44 15.55 -28.36 6.51
N PHE A 45 15.27 -27.64 5.42
CA PHE A 45 14.52 -28.14 4.27
C PHE A 45 15.31 -29.19 3.49
N HIS A 46 14.71 -30.36 3.34
CA HIS A 46 15.25 -31.47 2.57
C HIS A 46 14.47 -31.63 1.24
N PRO A 47 15.09 -31.37 0.07
CA PRO A 47 14.39 -31.18 -1.21
C PRO A 47 13.63 -32.40 -1.76
N ILE A 48 13.93 -33.61 -1.27
CA ILE A 48 13.24 -34.85 -1.66
C ILE A 48 12.22 -35.26 -0.58
N MET A 49 12.69 -35.45 0.66
CA MET A 49 11.85 -35.91 1.78
C MET A 49 10.72 -34.94 2.14
N ASP A 50 10.95 -33.64 1.98
CA ASP A 50 9.95 -32.62 2.29
C ASP A 50 9.15 -32.21 1.05
N TYR A 51 9.29 -32.90 -0.09
CA TYR A 51 8.45 -32.64 -1.27
C TYR A 51 7.06 -33.26 -1.09
N THR A 52 6.23 -32.62 -0.27
CA THR A 52 4.88 -33.06 0.11
C THR A 52 3.86 -31.93 -0.06
N LEU A 53 2.57 -32.26 -0.08
CA LEU A 53 1.51 -31.25 -0.12
C LEU A 53 1.52 -30.37 1.13
N GLN A 54 1.77 -30.94 2.31
CA GLN A 54 1.98 -30.18 3.53
C GLN A 54 3.08 -29.14 3.35
N THR A 55 4.23 -29.51 2.78
CA THR A 55 5.30 -28.53 2.59
C THR A 55 4.96 -27.47 1.56
N ILE A 56 4.40 -27.86 0.42
CA ILE A 56 4.13 -26.94 -0.70
C ILE A 56 3.05 -25.91 -0.33
N TYR A 57 1.99 -26.34 0.34
CA TYR A 57 0.79 -25.53 0.54
C TYR A 57 0.61 -25.00 1.97
N TYR A 58 1.40 -25.48 2.92
CA TYR A 58 1.32 -25.04 4.31
C TYR A 58 2.68 -24.58 4.85
N GLU A 59 3.72 -25.43 4.85
CA GLU A 59 5.01 -25.06 5.47
C GLU A 59 5.75 -23.97 4.72
N LEU A 60 5.82 -24.00 3.38
CA LEU A 60 6.47 -22.95 2.59
C LEU A 60 5.72 -21.61 2.72
N PRO A 61 4.39 -21.52 2.53
CA PRO A 61 3.65 -20.29 2.83
C PRO A 61 3.91 -19.75 4.24
N ARG A 62 3.87 -20.63 5.26
CA ARG A 62 4.13 -20.26 6.66
C ARG A 62 5.54 -19.73 6.89
N LEU A 63 6.55 -20.46 6.43
CA LEU A 63 7.96 -20.14 6.65
C LEU A 63 8.45 -18.98 5.78
N THR A 64 7.75 -18.64 4.70
CA THR A 64 8.05 -17.49 3.83
C THR A 64 7.28 -16.22 4.17
N GLY A 65 6.36 -16.28 5.14
CA GLY A 65 5.58 -15.12 5.59
C GLY A 65 4.41 -14.75 4.67
N MET A 66 3.85 -15.73 3.96
CA MET A 66 2.59 -15.56 3.22
C MET A 66 1.42 -15.41 4.18
N ASP A 67 0.37 -14.70 3.78
CA ASP A 67 -0.83 -14.50 4.60
C ASP A 67 -1.52 -15.83 4.93
N MET A 68 -2.03 -15.95 6.16
CA MET A 68 -2.71 -17.16 6.64
C MET A 68 -3.96 -17.51 5.84
N SER A 69 -4.61 -16.54 5.20
CA SER A 69 -5.75 -16.77 4.29
C SER A 69 -5.36 -17.56 3.05
N ASP A 70 -4.09 -17.52 2.65
CA ASP A 70 -3.57 -18.20 1.47
C ASP A 70 -3.02 -19.60 1.77
N TRP A 71 -2.94 -19.99 3.06
CA TRP A 71 -2.43 -21.30 3.46
C TRP A 71 -3.50 -22.37 3.22
N ILE A 72 -3.12 -23.50 2.64
CA ILE A 72 -4.02 -24.65 2.49
C ILE A 72 -3.55 -25.76 3.42
N THR A 73 -4.30 -25.99 4.49
CA THR A 73 -3.97 -27.01 5.48
C THR A 73 -4.13 -28.43 4.90
N PRO A 74 -3.28 -29.40 5.31
CA PRO A 74 -3.38 -30.80 4.87
C PRO A 74 -4.77 -31.43 5.08
N TYR A 75 -5.51 -31.01 6.11
CA TYR A 75 -6.87 -31.48 6.40
C TYR A 75 -7.87 -31.24 5.25
N LEU A 76 -7.73 -30.14 4.50
CA LEU A 76 -8.60 -29.87 3.35
C LEU A 76 -8.42 -30.92 2.24
N PHE A 77 -7.19 -31.37 2.01
CA PHE A 77 -6.90 -32.44 1.05
C PHE A 77 -7.45 -33.79 1.52
N GLU A 78 -7.47 -34.05 2.83
CA GLU A 78 -8.13 -35.25 3.39
C GLU A 78 -9.62 -35.26 3.13
N ASN A 79 -10.29 -34.12 3.35
CA ASN A 79 -11.72 -33.96 3.08
C ASN A 79 -12.05 -34.14 1.58
N MET A 80 -11.10 -33.86 0.69
CA MET A 80 -11.23 -34.10 -0.74
C MET A 80 -10.80 -35.52 -1.17
N ASN A 81 -10.62 -36.45 -0.23
CA ASN A 81 -10.22 -37.84 -0.46
C ASN A 81 -8.86 -38.01 -1.19
N PHE A 82 -7.92 -37.06 -1.02
CA PHE A 82 -6.59 -37.18 -1.63
C PHE A 82 -5.82 -38.43 -1.16
N ARG A 83 -6.18 -38.99 0.00
CA ARG A 83 -5.62 -40.25 0.54
C ARG A 83 -5.90 -41.51 -0.30
N VAL A 84 -6.80 -41.47 -1.28
CA VAL A 84 -7.24 -42.66 -2.04
C VAL A 84 -6.34 -42.98 -3.25
N LEU A 85 -5.49 -42.05 -3.69
CA LEU A 85 -4.58 -42.27 -4.82
C LEU A 85 -3.23 -42.79 -4.32
N LYS A 86 -3.15 -44.09 -4.02
CA LYS A 86 -1.91 -44.79 -3.61
C LYS A 86 -0.76 -44.69 -4.63
N ASP A 87 -1.02 -44.22 -5.84
CA ASP A 87 -0.04 -44.07 -6.93
C ASP A 87 0.38 -42.61 -7.20
N HIS A 88 -0.06 -41.64 -6.38
CA HIS A 88 0.37 -40.26 -6.59
C HIS A 88 1.79 -40.05 -6.04
N SER A 89 2.65 -39.43 -6.85
CA SER A 89 4.07 -39.20 -6.51
C SER A 89 4.31 -38.23 -5.35
N LEU A 90 3.28 -37.47 -4.95
CA LEU A 90 3.32 -36.50 -3.84
C LEU A 90 2.59 -37.04 -2.61
N GLN A 91 3.31 -37.13 -1.50
CA GLN A 91 2.76 -37.48 -0.20
C GLN A 91 1.98 -36.30 0.41
N LEU A 92 1.01 -36.61 1.27
CA LEU A 92 0.19 -35.58 1.92
C LEU A 92 0.94 -34.89 3.07
N TYR A 93 1.66 -35.66 3.89
CA TYR A 93 2.38 -35.18 5.07
C TYR A 93 3.88 -35.44 4.95
N ASN A 94 4.67 -34.59 5.62
CA ASN A 94 6.09 -34.83 5.81
C ASN A 94 6.33 -36.06 6.70
N LEU A 95 7.44 -36.76 6.43
CA LEU A 95 7.84 -37.93 7.22
C LEU A 95 8.44 -37.55 8.58
N ASN A 96 8.93 -36.32 8.71
CA ASN A 96 9.47 -35.76 9.95
C ASN A 96 8.80 -34.41 10.27
N THR A 97 9.02 -33.90 11.48
CA THR A 97 8.46 -32.61 11.95
C THR A 97 9.45 -31.47 11.87
N SER A 98 10.67 -31.68 11.35
CA SER A 98 11.75 -30.69 11.40
C SER A 98 11.35 -29.34 10.81
N LEU A 99 10.64 -29.35 9.67
CA LEU A 99 10.09 -28.13 9.07
C LEU A 99 8.95 -27.52 9.89
N SER A 100 8.03 -28.33 10.39
CA SER A 100 6.91 -27.89 11.23
C SER A 100 7.38 -27.23 12.53
N ASP A 101 8.47 -27.73 13.11
CA ASP A 101 9.10 -27.20 14.33
C ASP A 101 9.97 -25.96 14.05
N THR A 102 10.29 -25.70 12.78
CA THR A 102 11.08 -24.53 12.37
C THR A 102 10.25 -23.26 12.48
N LYS A 103 10.85 -22.23 13.07
CA LYS A 103 10.29 -20.88 13.14
C LYS A 103 10.68 -20.07 11.92
N THR A 104 9.78 -19.18 11.49
CA THR A 104 10.04 -18.22 10.42
C THR A 104 11.28 -17.38 10.75
N SER A 105 12.19 -17.26 9.79
CA SER A 105 13.41 -16.48 9.95
C SER A 105 13.08 -15.04 10.35
N SER A 106 13.77 -14.50 11.36
CA SER A 106 13.57 -13.12 11.85
C SER A 106 13.80 -12.06 10.78
N PHE A 107 14.46 -12.41 9.68
CA PHE A 107 14.59 -11.55 8.50
C PHE A 107 13.30 -11.46 7.67
N LEU A 108 12.56 -12.56 7.50
CA LEU A 108 11.27 -12.59 6.80
C LEU A 108 10.16 -11.95 7.64
N ILE A 109 10.28 -11.99 8.97
CA ILE A 109 9.40 -11.26 9.90
C ILE A 109 9.50 -9.74 9.69
N LYS A 110 10.63 -9.20 9.21
CA LYS A 110 10.71 -7.77 8.83
C LYS A 110 9.82 -7.40 7.64
N SER A 111 9.31 -8.37 6.90
CA SER A 111 8.45 -8.19 5.72
C SER A 111 7.01 -8.67 5.88
N SER A 112 6.72 -9.44 6.93
CA SER A 112 5.41 -10.04 7.18
C SER A 112 5.00 -9.74 8.63
N GLY A 113 4.20 -8.68 8.78
CA GLY A 113 3.55 -8.39 10.05
C GLY A 113 2.37 -9.32 10.20
N ASP A 114 2.50 -10.30 11.10
CA ASP A 114 1.42 -10.87 11.88
C ASP A 114 2.03 -11.59 13.09
N ALA A 115 1.97 -10.92 14.23
CA ALA A 115 2.35 -11.48 15.53
C ALA A 115 1.09 -11.86 16.30
N GLU A 116 0.38 -12.89 15.82
CA GLU A 116 -0.59 -13.63 16.64
C GLU A 116 -0.50 -15.13 16.34
N SER A 117 0.62 -15.76 16.72
CA SER A 117 0.62 -17.16 17.22
C SER A 117 2.04 -17.64 17.52
N PHE A 118 2.47 -17.54 18.78
CA PHE A 118 3.28 -18.60 19.42
C PHE A 118 2.98 -18.61 20.91
N GLY A 119 2.71 -19.82 21.41
CA GLY A 119 1.93 -20.07 22.61
C GLY A 119 2.59 -19.76 23.95
N LYS A 120 1.74 -19.83 24.99
CA LYS A 120 2.12 -20.00 26.39
C LYS A 120 3.22 -21.04 26.52
N ASN A 121 4.44 -20.60 26.79
CA ASN A 121 5.40 -21.14 27.77
C ASN A 121 6.81 -20.68 27.41
N GLY A 122 7.42 -19.91 28.32
CA GLY A 122 8.83 -19.56 28.27
C GLY A 122 9.05 -18.08 28.49
N ASN A 123 9.39 -17.72 29.73
CA ASN A 123 9.86 -16.40 30.10
C ASN A 123 11.09 -16.02 29.25
N MET A 124 10.89 -15.17 28.24
CA MET A 124 11.92 -14.32 27.68
C MET A 124 11.31 -12.93 27.55
N GLU A 125 11.92 -11.97 28.23
CA GLU A 125 11.60 -10.55 28.13
C GLU A 125 11.83 -10.07 26.69
N PHE A 126 10.74 -9.98 25.91
CA PHE A 126 10.72 -9.33 24.60
C PHE A 126 10.26 -7.88 24.77
N GLU A 127 11.10 -7.00 25.33
CA GLU A 127 10.81 -5.56 25.41
C GLU A 127 11.42 -4.72 24.26
N GLU A 128 12.13 -5.32 23.29
CA GLU A 128 12.89 -4.56 22.27
C GLU A 128 12.45 -4.71 20.80
N LEU A 129 11.24 -5.19 20.50
CA LEU A 129 10.72 -5.29 19.11
C LEU A 129 9.39 -4.56 18.86
N ASN A 130 9.15 -3.44 19.56
CA ASN A 130 7.85 -2.76 19.54
C ASN A 130 7.59 -1.81 18.35
N ASP A 131 8.47 -1.74 17.35
CA ASP A 131 8.27 -0.89 16.16
C ASP A 131 8.68 -1.61 14.86
N ILE A 132 7.81 -2.53 14.41
CA ILE A 132 7.94 -3.23 13.13
C ILE A 132 7.09 -2.50 12.08
N GLN A 133 7.60 -2.42 10.84
CA GLN A 133 6.89 -1.81 9.71
C GLN A 133 5.50 -2.43 9.51
N LYS A 134 4.45 -1.67 9.79
CA LYS A 134 3.07 -2.04 9.46
C LYS A 134 2.71 -1.58 8.06
N LYS A 135 2.21 -2.49 7.21
CA LYS A 135 1.55 -2.13 5.95
C LYS A 135 0.06 -1.98 6.21
N ILE A 136 -0.53 -0.89 5.74
CA ILE A 136 -1.98 -0.69 5.84
C ILE A 136 -2.63 -1.46 4.68
N ASN A 137 -3.53 -2.38 4.99
CA ASN A 137 -4.41 -3.02 4.01
C ASN A 137 -5.83 -2.42 4.15
N PRO A 138 -6.31 -1.62 3.18
CA PRO A 138 -7.63 -1.00 3.26
C PRO A 138 -8.80 -2.00 3.26
N LEU A 139 -8.60 -3.21 2.73
CA LEU A 139 -9.67 -4.20 2.53
C LEU A 139 -9.87 -5.14 3.72
N SER A 140 -8.91 -5.24 4.64
CA SER A 140 -9.00 -6.12 5.82
C SER A 140 -9.93 -5.57 6.90
N THR A 141 -10.34 -4.30 6.81
CA THR A 141 -11.06 -3.64 7.90
C THR A 141 -12.56 -3.91 7.97
N ASN A 142 -13.24 -4.57 7.01
CA ASN A 142 -14.69 -4.88 7.13
C ASN A 142 -15.32 -5.81 6.05
N LEU A 143 -14.56 -6.66 5.34
CA LEU A 143 -15.12 -7.40 4.18
C LEU A 143 -15.15 -8.92 4.39
N SER A 144 -16.33 -9.51 4.15
CA SER A 144 -16.49 -10.96 4.05
C SER A 144 -15.98 -11.44 2.68
N HIS A 145 -15.38 -12.64 2.64
CA HIS A 145 -14.66 -13.24 1.51
C HIS A 145 -15.39 -13.37 0.16
N ASN A 146 -16.64 -12.89 0.00
CA ASN A 146 -17.49 -13.15 -1.16
C ASN A 146 -17.69 -11.98 -2.14
N ASP A 147 -17.15 -10.79 -1.88
CA ASP A 147 -17.39 -9.62 -2.74
C ASP A 147 -16.37 -9.52 -3.89
N VAL A 148 -16.85 -9.69 -5.12
CA VAL A 148 -16.05 -9.57 -6.35
C VAL A 148 -15.71 -8.08 -6.57
N PHE A 149 -14.42 -7.76 -6.78
CA PHE A 149 -13.87 -6.41 -6.95
C PHE A 149 -14.67 -5.41 -7.83
N PRO A 150 -15.31 -5.79 -8.96
CA PRO A 150 -16.11 -4.87 -9.77
C PRO A 150 -17.35 -4.33 -9.04
N THR A 151 -18.04 -5.18 -8.27
CA THR A 151 -19.24 -4.81 -7.51
C THR A 151 -18.92 -3.86 -6.36
N ILE A 152 -17.75 -4.03 -5.73
CA ILE A 152 -17.24 -3.14 -4.69
C ILE A 152 -17.00 -1.73 -5.26
N ARG A 153 -16.36 -1.64 -6.42
CA ARG A 153 -16.06 -0.36 -7.08
C ARG A 153 -17.32 0.43 -7.40
N GLU A 154 -18.32 -0.23 -8.00
CA GLU A 154 -19.60 0.40 -8.32
C GLU A 154 -20.30 0.88 -7.05
N SER A 155 -20.32 0.06 -6.00
CA SER A 155 -20.95 0.39 -4.72
C SER A 155 -20.30 1.60 -4.03
N ILE A 156 -18.97 1.66 -4.00
CA ILE A 156 -18.20 2.77 -3.41
C ILE A 156 -18.42 4.06 -4.22
N SER A 157 -18.35 3.97 -5.55
CA SER A 157 -18.56 5.11 -6.44
C SER A 157 -19.97 5.68 -6.27
N HIS A 158 -21.00 4.82 -6.28
CA HIS A 158 -22.39 5.24 -6.08
C HIS A 158 -22.61 5.89 -4.71
N LYS A 159 -22.02 5.35 -3.63
CA LYS A 159 -22.12 5.94 -2.30
C LYS A 159 -21.47 7.33 -2.24
N LYS A 160 -20.32 7.53 -2.89
CA LYS A 160 -19.62 8.84 -2.95
C LYS A 160 -20.40 9.90 -3.73
N ILE A 161 -21.14 9.50 -4.77
CA ILE A 161 -21.95 10.41 -5.59
C ILE A 161 -23.19 10.90 -4.82
N LEU A 162 -23.77 10.06 -3.97
CA LEU A 162 -24.98 10.37 -3.21
C LEU A 162 -24.72 11.21 -1.95
N ASP A 163 -23.51 11.13 -1.38
CA ASP A 163 -23.13 12.00 -0.28
C ASP A 163 -23.09 13.45 -0.78
N GLU A 164 -23.67 14.40 -0.05
CA GLU A 164 -23.63 15.82 -0.41
C GLU A 164 -22.39 16.53 0.14
N GLU A 165 -21.76 15.96 1.17
CA GLU A 165 -20.56 16.49 1.83
C GLU A 165 -19.27 15.95 1.18
N GLY A 166 -18.12 16.47 1.60
CA GLY A 166 -16.80 15.99 1.19
C GLY A 166 -15.89 17.06 0.58
N LEU A 167 -14.70 16.62 0.16
CA LEU A 167 -13.69 17.46 -0.49
C LEU A 167 -13.66 17.18 -1.99
N ILE A 168 -13.73 18.24 -2.80
CA ILE A 168 -13.41 18.20 -4.23
C ILE A 168 -12.06 18.89 -4.42
N VAL A 169 -11.16 18.28 -5.19
CA VAL A 169 -9.85 18.87 -5.51
C VAL A 169 -9.82 19.25 -6.98
N VAL A 170 -9.58 20.52 -7.28
CA VAL A 170 -9.47 21.05 -8.64
C VAL A 170 -8.00 21.24 -9.00
N ALA A 171 -7.56 20.46 -9.98
CA ALA A 171 -6.20 20.38 -10.49
C ALA A 171 -6.11 20.65 -11.99
N CYS A 172 -7.14 21.23 -12.62
CA CYS A 172 -7.14 21.46 -14.07
C CYS A 172 -6.14 22.53 -14.53
N LEU A 173 -5.58 23.32 -13.62
CA LEU A 173 -4.49 24.28 -13.90
C LEU A 173 -3.09 23.64 -13.87
N ILE A 174 -2.99 22.39 -13.40
CA ILE A 174 -1.73 21.65 -13.26
C ILE A 174 -1.38 20.97 -14.60
N ASN A 175 -0.19 21.25 -15.10
CA ASN A 175 0.25 20.73 -16.40
C ASN A 175 1.15 19.49 -16.29
N ARG A 176 1.87 19.32 -15.17
CA ARG A 176 2.78 18.19 -15.01
C ARG A 176 2.02 16.94 -14.60
N THR A 177 2.04 15.95 -15.47
CA THR A 177 1.41 14.65 -15.26
C THR A 177 1.87 13.92 -14.00
N PRO A 178 3.15 13.99 -13.57
CA PRO A 178 3.58 13.45 -12.29
C PRO A 178 2.85 14.03 -11.08
N ASN A 179 2.63 15.35 -11.06
CA ASN A 179 1.91 16.02 -9.97
C ASN A 179 0.45 15.53 -9.90
N LEU A 180 -0.18 15.33 -11.06
CA LEU A 180 -1.54 14.78 -11.13
C LEU A 180 -1.60 13.33 -10.61
N GLY A 181 -0.61 12.48 -10.94
CA GLY A 181 -0.56 11.10 -10.47
C GLY A 181 -0.41 11.01 -8.95
N GLY A 182 0.54 11.78 -8.38
CA GLY A 182 0.72 11.86 -6.93
C GLY A 182 -0.49 12.44 -6.19
N LEU A 183 -1.16 13.42 -6.80
CA LEU A 183 -2.38 14.00 -6.25
C LEU A 183 -3.54 12.99 -6.30
N ALA A 184 -3.73 12.26 -7.40
CA ALA A 184 -4.75 11.21 -7.51
C ALA A 184 -4.61 10.15 -6.42
N ARG A 185 -3.37 9.68 -6.17
CA ARG A 185 -3.08 8.75 -5.08
C ARG A 185 -3.42 9.33 -3.70
N THR A 186 -3.03 10.57 -3.46
CA THR A 186 -3.30 11.24 -2.18
C THR A 186 -4.79 11.42 -1.96
N CYS A 187 -5.51 11.85 -3.00
CA CYS A 187 -6.95 12.02 -2.98
C CYS A 187 -7.68 10.70 -2.69
N GLU A 188 -7.23 9.59 -3.28
CA GLU A 188 -7.80 8.27 -3.03
C GLU A 188 -7.62 7.86 -1.56
N ILE A 189 -6.39 7.94 -1.04
CA ILE A 189 -6.05 7.56 0.36
C ILE A 189 -6.88 8.35 1.38
N PHE A 190 -7.08 9.65 1.15
CA PHE A 190 -7.84 10.51 2.06
C PHE A 190 -9.32 10.62 1.69
N ASN A 191 -9.84 9.69 0.88
CA ASN A 191 -11.25 9.60 0.53
C ASN A 191 -11.83 10.91 -0.04
N VAL A 192 -11.05 11.63 -0.84
CA VAL A 192 -11.52 12.78 -1.60
C VAL A 192 -12.64 12.34 -2.54
N LYS A 193 -13.68 13.17 -2.62
CA LYS A 193 -14.91 12.87 -3.34
C LYS A 193 -14.69 12.86 -4.85
N GLU A 194 -13.99 13.88 -5.35
CA GLU A 194 -13.79 14.12 -6.78
C GLU A 194 -12.44 14.82 -7.00
N LEU A 195 -11.68 14.35 -7.98
CA LEU A 195 -10.50 15.04 -8.50
C LEU A 195 -10.82 15.57 -9.91
N VAL A 196 -10.74 16.88 -10.11
CA VAL A 196 -11.03 17.54 -11.38
C VAL A 196 -9.73 17.85 -12.10
N ILE A 197 -9.56 17.34 -13.32
CA ILE A 197 -8.36 17.56 -14.16
C ILE A 197 -8.72 18.22 -15.50
N SER A 198 -7.71 18.65 -16.26
CA SER A 198 -7.95 19.33 -17.55
C SER A 198 -8.16 18.37 -18.72
N SER A 199 -7.71 17.13 -18.62
CA SER A 199 -8.02 16.10 -19.61
C SER A 199 -7.92 14.67 -19.08
N MET A 200 -8.93 13.85 -19.35
CA MET A 200 -8.91 12.40 -19.07
C MET A 200 -7.79 11.66 -19.81
N SER A 201 -7.24 12.24 -20.89
CA SER A 201 -6.08 11.67 -21.57
C SER A 201 -4.84 11.60 -20.67
N GLN A 202 -4.72 12.48 -19.66
CA GLN A 202 -3.58 12.53 -18.74
C GLN A 202 -3.50 11.29 -17.85
N ILE A 203 -4.64 10.64 -17.55
CA ILE A 203 -4.70 9.42 -16.73
C ILE A 203 -4.05 8.23 -17.46
N LYS A 204 -4.06 8.23 -18.80
CA LYS A 204 -3.45 7.17 -19.63
C LYS A 204 -1.93 7.32 -19.76
N ASN A 205 -1.35 8.40 -19.25
CA ASN A 205 0.08 8.64 -19.32
C ASN A 205 0.83 7.73 -18.34
N LYS A 206 1.94 7.13 -18.78
CA LYS A 206 2.77 6.25 -17.94
C LYS A 206 3.30 6.92 -16.68
N GLU A 207 3.70 8.20 -16.76
CA GLU A 207 4.19 8.95 -15.60
C GLU A 207 3.08 9.18 -14.56
N PHE A 208 1.84 9.35 -15.00
CA PHE A 208 0.68 9.41 -14.11
C PHE A 208 0.52 8.06 -13.40
N GLN A 209 0.42 6.98 -14.16
CA GLN A 209 0.15 5.62 -13.67
C GLN A 209 1.23 5.13 -12.69
N ASN A 210 2.50 5.46 -12.96
CA ASN A 210 3.62 5.12 -12.10
C ASN A 210 3.50 5.76 -10.70
N LEU A 211 2.88 6.93 -10.60
CA LEU A 211 2.75 7.66 -9.33
C LEU A 211 1.39 7.45 -8.66
N SER A 212 0.32 7.29 -9.45
CA SER A 212 -1.02 7.04 -8.94
C SER A 212 -1.16 5.64 -8.35
N VAL A 213 -0.37 4.66 -8.83
CA VAL A 213 -0.41 3.26 -8.38
C VAL A 213 -1.85 2.72 -8.42
N SER A 214 -2.52 2.91 -9.56
CA SER A 214 -3.90 2.49 -9.82
C SER A 214 -4.99 3.21 -9.01
N ALA A 215 -4.66 4.28 -8.27
CA ALA A 215 -5.64 5.10 -7.55
C ALA A 215 -6.77 5.64 -8.45
N GLU A 216 -6.48 5.91 -9.72
CA GLU A 216 -7.48 6.35 -10.72
C GLU A 216 -8.64 5.38 -10.93
N ASN A 217 -8.49 4.12 -10.52
CA ASN A 217 -9.57 3.15 -10.58
C ASN A 217 -10.56 3.32 -9.41
N TRP A 218 -10.15 3.96 -8.32
CA TRP A 218 -10.89 3.99 -7.05
C TRP A 218 -11.40 5.39 -6.67
N ILE A 219 -10.80 6.43 -7.24
CA ILE A 219 -11.28 7.81 -7.12
C ILE A 219 -12.08 8.24 -8.35
N THR A 220 -13.13 9.04 -8.12
CA THR A 220 -13.87 9.73 -9.18
C THR A 220 -13.01 10.85 -9.74
N ILE A 221 -12.66 10.75 -11.03
CA ILE A 221 -11.94 11.79 -11.77
C ILE A 221 -12.84 12.35 -12.86
N THR A 222 -12.97 13.68 -12.88
CA THR A 222 -13.75 14.41 -13.88
C THR A 222 -12.88 15.38 -14.67
N GLU A 223 -13.38 15.80 -15.83
CA GLU A 223 -12.69 16.73 -16.71
C GLU A 223 -13.37 18.09 -16.68
N THR A 224 -12.59 19.15 -16.51
CA THR A 224 -13.03 20.53 -16.71
C THR A 224 -11.89 21.30 -17.36
N LYS A 225 -12.17 21.91 -18.51
CA LYS A 225 -11.13 22.68 -19.20
C LYS A 225 -10.81 23.97 -18.44
N PRO A 226 -9.56 24.48 -18.50
CA PRO A 226 -9.21 25.72 -17.82
C PRO A 226 -10.11 26.92 -18.18
N TYR A 227 -10.56 27.01 -19.44
CA TYR A 227 -11.46 28.07 -19.89
C TYR A 227 -12.90 27.93 -19.36
N GLU A 228 -13.29 26.75 -18.86
CA GLU A 228 -14.61 26.46 -18.28
C GLU A 228 -14.59 26.59 -16.75
N LEU A 229 -13.40 26.66 -16.15
CA LEU A 229 -13.20 26.61 -14.70
C LEU A 229 -13.99 27.70 -13.97
N CYS A 230 -14.01 28.94 -14.47
CA CYS A 230 -14.79 30.02 -13.86
C CYS A 230 -16.28 29.66 -13.74
N LYS A 231 -16.88 29.16 -14.82
CA LYS A 231 -18.28 28.73 -14.86
C LYS A 231 -18.53 27.54 -13.93
N TYR A 232 -17.61 26.56 -13.93
CA TYR A 232 -17.68 25.41 -13.04
C TYR A 232 -17.71 25.83 -11.57
N LEU A 233 -16.82 26.73 -11.16
CA LEU A 233 -16.72 27.20 -9.78
C LEU A 233 -17.96 27.98 -9.33
N LEU A 234 -18.49 28.86 -10.18
CA LEU A 234 -19.73 29.59 -9.90
C LEU A 234 -20.91 28.63 -9.68
N ASN A 235 -21.08 27.64 -10.56
CA ASN A 235 -22.14 26.64 -10.42
C ASN A 235 -22.01 25.84 -9.11
N LYS A 236 -20.79 25.46 -8.71
CA LYS A 236 -20.56 24.75 -7.45
C LYS A 236 -20.84 25.64 -6.24
N LYS A 237 -20.50 26.94 -6.33
CA LYS A 237 -20.82 27.92 -5.28
C LYS A 237 -22.34 28.04 -5.08
N ASP A 238 -23.11 28.07 -6.16
CA ASP A 238 -24.58 28.08 -6.10
C ASP A 238 -25.16 26.79 -5.47
N MET A 239 -24.44 25.67 -5.54
CA MET A 239 -24.77 24.40 -4.87
C MET A 239 -24.31 24.34 -3.40
N GLY A 240 -23.86 25.47 -2.83
CA GLY A 240 -23.45 25.60 -1.43
C GLY A 240 -22.06 25.02 -1.13
N TRP A 241 -21.17 24.95 -2.13
CA TRP A 241 -19.78 24.57 -1.90
C TRP A 241 -18.92 25.78 -1.54
N SER A 242 -18.09 25.63 -0.51
CA SER A 242 -17.08 26.64 -0.18
C SER A 242 -15.88 26.51 -1.12
N LEU A 243 -15.47 27.62 -1.74
CA LEU A 243 -14.35 27.69 -2.67
C LEU A 243 -13.09 28.17 -1.94
N VAL A 244 -12.07 27.31 -1.88
CA VAL A 244 -10.81 27.57 -1.18
C VAL A 244 -9.64 27.47 -2.16
N GLY A 245 -8.95 28.58 -2.41
CA GLY A 245 -7.74 28.59 -3.24
C GLY A 245 -6.49 28.32 -2.41
N ALA A 246 -5.68 27.33 -2.77
CA ALA A 246 -4.35 27.14 -2.18
C ALA A 246 -3.33 28.04 -2.89
N GLU A 247 -3.23 29.29 -2.45
CA GLU A 247 -2.41 30.31 -3.07
C GLU A 247 -1.94 31.34 -2.05
N GLN A 248 -0.69 31.79 -2.23
CA GLN A 248 -0.10 32.83 -1.40
C GLN A 248 -0.61 34.19 -1.87
N THR A 249 -1.51 34.78 -1.08
CA THR A 249 -2.07 36.11 -1.35
C THR A 249 -1.91 37.01 -0.13
N ALA A 250 -1.97 38.33 -0.32
CA ALA A 250 -1.81 39.30 0.76
C ALA A 250 -2.83 39.12 1.91
N ASN A 251 -4.00 38.54 1.62
CA ASN A 251 -5.07 38.28 2.57
C ASN A 251 -5.33 36.77 2.76
N SER A 252 -4.35 35.92 2.44
CA SER A 252 -4.50 34.48 2.63
C SER A 252 -4.53 34.12 4.12
N THR A 253 -5.31 33.08 4.43
CA THR A 253 -5.44 32.51 5.76
C THR A 253 -4.35 31.45 5.96
N ASN A 254 -3.62 31.52 7.06
CA ASN A 254 -2.66 30.48 7.42
C ASN A 254 -3.39 29.14 7.61
N LEU A 255 -2.93 28.09 6.92
CA LEU A 255 -3.54 26.75 6.96
C LEU A 255 -3.69 26.18 8.37
N LEU A 256 -2.79 26.52 9.29
CA LEU A 256 -2.87 26.07 10.69
C LEU A 256 -4.14 26.54 11.40
N ASN A 257 -4.67 27.70 10.99
CA ASN A 257 -5.86 28.32 11.55
C ASN A 257 -7.10 28.09 10.68
N MET A 258 -6.95 27.44 9.52
CA MET A 258 -8.04 27.20 8.59
C MET A 258 -9.05 26.21 9.18
N LYS A 259 -10.33 26.59 9.13
CA LYS A 259 -11.47 25.71 9.38
C LYS A 259 -12.15 25.43 8.06
N PHE A 260 -12.04 24.21 7.58
CA PHE A 260 -12.70 23.81 6.35
C PHE A 260 -14.17 23.57 6.60
N GLU A 261 -15.02 24.05 5.69
CA GLU A 261 -16.41 23.63 5.61
C GLU A 261 -16.48 22.18 5.13
N LYS A 262 -17.49 21.43 5.57
CA LYS A 262 -17.65 20.04 5.13
C LYS A 262 -17.79 19.90 3.61
N LYS A 263 -18.42 20.86 2.94
CA LYS A 263 -18.51 20.97 1.47
C LYS A 263 -17.44 21.95 0.98
N THR A 264 -16.23 21.46 0.74
CA THR A 264 -15.11 22.28 0.29
C THR A 264 -14.66 21.88 -1.12
N ILE A 265 -14.37 22.89 -1.95
CA ILE A 265 -13.58 22.75 -3.17
C ILE A 265 -12.23 23.38 -2.93
N LEU A 266 -11.18 22.58 -3.03
CA LEU A 266 -9.79 23.03 -2.98
C LEU A 266 -9.28 23.26 -4.40
N ILE A 267 -8.92 24.49 -4.74
CA ILE A 267 -8.38 24.86 -6.05
C ILE A 267 -6.86 24.98 -5.94
N LEU A 268 -6.13 24.23 -6.78
CA LEU A 268 -4.69 24.27 -6.89
C LEU A 268 -4.25 25.06 -8.13
N GLY A 269 -3.24 25.90 -7.97
CA GLY A 269 -2.68 26.72 -9.04
C GLY A 269 -1.76 25.97 -10.00
N ASN A 270 -1.42 26.63 -11.11
CA ASN A 270 -0.36 26.19 -12.00
C ASN A 270 1.02 26.27 -11.30
N GLU A 271 1.94 25.36 -11.62
CA GLU A 271 3.26 25.31 -10.96
C GLU A 271 4.13 26.56 -11.17
N LYS A 272 3.87 27.34 -12.22
CA LYS A 272 4.60 28.57 -12.53
C LYS A 272 3.76 29.81 -12.27
N ASP A 273 2.53 29.81 -12.78
CA ASP A 273 1.69 31.00 -12.85
C ASP A 273 0.71 31.10 -11.67
N GLY A 274 0.63 30.06 -10.82
CA GLY A 274 -0.30 30.02 -9.71
C GLY A 274 -1.76 29.97 -10.16
N ILE A 275 -2.65 30.48 -9.32
CA ILE A 275 -4.07 30.64 -9.65
C ILE A 275 -4.27 31.95 -10.45
N PRO A 276 -4.97 31.91 -11.61
CA PRO A 276 -5.34 33.12 -12.35
C PRO A 276 -6.05 34.17 -11.49
N ALA A 277 -5.57 35.42 -11.56
CA ALA A 277 -6.07 36.51 -10.71
C ALA A 277 -7.58 36.78 -10.85
N ASN A 278 -8.18 36.46 -12.00
CA ASN A 278 -9.61 36.61 -12.23
C ASN A 278 -10.47 35.57 -11.45
N LEU A 279 -9.86 34.49 -10.94
CA LEU A 279 -10.56 33.48 -10.14
C LEU A 279 -10.49 33.78 -8.63
N ILE A 280 -9.44 34.49 -8.17
CA ILE A 280 -9.24 34.80 -6.75
C ILE A 280 -10.48 35.47 -6.11
N PRO A 281 -11.16 36.45 -6.74
CA PRO A 281 -12.36 37.08 -6.18
C PRO A 281 -13.56 36.13 -6.00
N LEU A 282 -13.55 34.95 -6.62
CA LEU A 282 -14.63 33.97 -6.48
C LEU A 282 -14.52 33.16 -5.19
N PHE A 283 -13.30 33.04 -4.65
CA PHE A 283 -13.01 32.21 -3.49
C PHE A 283 -13.56 32.84 -2.22
N ASP A 284 -14.04 31.99 -1.32
CA ASP A 284 -14.45 32.43 0.01
C ASP A 284 -13.21 32.72 0.86
N THR A 285 -12.12 32.00 0.62
CA THR A 285 -10.80 32.31 1.18
C THR A 285 -9.67 31.74 0.31
N CYS A 286 -8.50 32.37 0.41
CA CYS A 286 -7.24 31.75 -0.01
C CYS A 286 -6.53 31.23 1.23
N ILE A 287 -5.92 30.05 1.13
CA ILE A 287 -5.10 29.47 2.19
C ILE A 287 -3.64 29.42 1.76
N GLU A 288 -2.75 29.67 2.71
CA GLU A 288 -1.32 29.49 2.52
C GLU A 288 -0.72 28.57 3.59
N ILE A 289 0.28 27.79 3.18
CA ILE A 289 1.05 26.94 4.08
C ILE A 289 2.18 27.80 4.65
N PRO A 290 2.35 27.91 5.98
CA PRO A 290 3.45 28.66 6.55
C PRO A 290 4.80 28.04 6.17
N GLN A 291 5.72 28.89 5.69
CA GLN A 291 7.07 28.50 5.25
C GLN A 291 8.13 29.21 6.08
N VAL A 292 9.24 28.53 6.38
CA VAL A 292 10.36 29.07 7.19
C VAL A 292 11.66 29.15 6.38
N GLY A 293 11.72 28.46 5.24
CA GLY A 293 12.90 28.38 4.39
C GLY A 293 13.02 29.53 3.38
N VAL A 294 14.07 29.43 2.54
CA VAL A 294 14.37 30.41 1.49
C VAL A 294 13.72 30.12 0.13
N ILE A 295 13.24 28.89 -0.07
CA ILE A 295 12.55 28.50 -1.30
C ILE A 295 11.15 29.11 -1.30
N ARG A 296 10.77 29.68 -2.45
CA ARG A 296 9.55 30.49 -2.57
C ARG A 296 8.25 29.70 -2.39
N SER A 297 8.24 28.44 -2.82
CA SER A 297 7.02 27.62 -2.79
C SER A 297 7.31 26.13 -2.76
N LEU A 298 6.33 25.37 -2.27
CA LEU A 298 6.28 23.92 -2.34
C LEU A 298 5.87 23.45 -3.75
N ASN A 299 6.13 22.19 -4.06
CA ASN A 299 5.53 21.55 -5.22
C ASN A 299 4.01 21.45 -5.03
N VAL A 300 3.23 21.78 -6.07
CA VAL A 300 1.76 21.80 -6.05
C VAL A 300 1.09 20.52 -5.53
N HIS A 301 1.57 19.31 -5.87
CA HIS A 301 0.96 18.08 -5.33
C HIS A 301 1.24 17.89 -3.84
N VAL A 302 2.37 18.42 -3.33
CA VAL A 302 2.70 18.45 -1.90
C VAL A 302 1.81 19.47 -1.18
N THR A 303 1.63 20.65 -1.76
CA THR A 303 0.66 21.65 -1.27
C THR A 303 -0.74 21.04 -1.17
N GLY A 304 -1.20 20.37 -2.23
CA GLY A 304 -2.46 19.63 -2.26
C GLY A 304 -2.53 18.60 -1.15
N ALA A 305 -1.50 17.76 -0.99
CA ALA A 305 -1.46 16.72 0.03
C ALA A 305 -1.58 17.27 1.46
N ILE A 306 -0.86 18.35 1.78
CA ILE A 306 -0.92 18.99 3.10
C ILE A 306 -2.32 19.55 3.37
N CYS A 307 -2.93 20.21 2.38
CA CYS A 307 -4.28 20.76 2.51
C CYS A 307 -5.34 19.65 2.65
N ILE A 308 -5.25 18.59 1.84
CA ILE A 308 -6.14 17.42 1.90
C ILE A 308 -6.03 16.74 3.26
N TRP A 309 -4.81 16.52 3.77
CA TRP A 309 -4.62 15.93 5.10
C TRP A 309 -5.21 16.81 6.20
N GLN A 310 -5.06 18.13 6.12
CA GLN A 310 -5.65 19.04 7.09
C GLN A 310 -7.19 19.00 7.07
N TYR A 311 -7.80 18.93 5.88
CA TYR A 311 -9.25 18.69 5.75
C TYR A 311 -9.64 17.33 6.34
N ALA A 312 -8.93 16.26 5.98
CA ALA A 312 -9.21 14.91 6.45
C ALA A 312 -9.09 14.80 7.96
N LYS A 313 -8.12 15.48 8.57
CA LYS A 313 -7.99 15.59 10.03
C LYS A 313 -9.22 16.23 10.69
N GLN A 314 -9.89 17.17 10.02
CA GLN A 314 -11.06 17.86 10.58
C GLN A 314 -12.35 17.03 10.43
N HIS A 315 -12.49 16.28 9.32
CA HIS A 315 -13.78 15.71 8.90
C HIS A 315 -13.81 14.20 8.67
N ILE A 316 -12.66 13.52 8.56
CA ILE A 316 -12.56 12.10 8.20
C ILE A 316 -11.86 11.26 9.28
N LEU A 317 -10.77 11.78 9.86
CA LEU A 317 -9.93 11.08 10.83
C LEU A 317 -10.29 11.40 12.28
N THR A 318 -11.38 12.13 12.50
CA THR A 318 -11.94 12.53 13.79
C THR A 318 -12.93 11.50 14.32
#